data_AF-A0A7K7LGF3-F1
#
_entry.id   AF-A0A7K7LGF3-F1
#
_cell.length_a   1.000
_cell.length_b   1.000
_cell.length_c   1.000
_cell.angle_alpha   90.00
_cell.angle_beta   90.00
_cell.angle_gamma   90.00
#
_symmetry.space_group_name_H-M   'P 1'
#
loop_
_entity.id
_entity.type
_entity.pdbx_description
1 polymer ?
#
loop_
_entity_poly.entity_id
_entity_poly.type
_entity_poly.pdbx_seq_one_letter_code
_entity_poly.pdbx_strand_id
1 'polypeptide(L)'
;VCAGTLNGLSVTGDAQHQYQTLHKMYNNCEIVMGNLEIVLIDHTQDLSFLQVRGGAGTDPLPPAGRGGSPVPVPSPQTIREVTGYILIAMNVFTSLPLQNLRVIRGTQFYEEKYALFVLLNYNPNTTHALRQLGLNQLTEILAGGVYIEKNEQLCHVDTVEWRDIMRDPRLEPVVGDNGRACAWGGHRGLGGGPTPRADPPALPTGAPCHESCGGHCWGPGPEDCQK
;
A
#
# COMPACT_ATOMS: atom_id res chain seq x y z
N VAL A 1 -8.79 -12.08 -12.19
CA VAL A 1 -9.66 -10.87 -12.27
C VAL A 1 -10.78 -11.02 -11.25
N CYS A 2 -11.14 -9.95 -10.55
CA CYS A 2 -12.20 -9.94 -9.54
C CYS A 2 -13.05 -8.67 -9.67
N ALA A 3 -14.26 -8.67 -9.12
CA ALA A 3 -15.11 -7.48 -9.05
C ALA A 3 -14.69 -6.58 -7.87
N GLY A 4 -14.80 -5.27 -8.06
CA GLY A 4 -14.66 -4.27 -7.00
C GLY A 4 -15.93 -4.04 -6.19
N THR A 5 -15.90 -3.08 -5.29
CA THR A 5 -17.02 -2.64 -4.44
C THR A 5 -17.41 -1.18 -4.73
N LEU A 6 -18.53 -0.73 -4.14
CA LEU A 6 -19.00 0.67 -4.23
C LEU A 6 -19.73 1.04 -2.92
N ASN A 7 -19.08 0.79 -1.80
CA ASN A 7 -19.62 1.02 -0.47
C ASN A 7 -19.13 2.35 0.14
N GLY A 8 -18.01 2.88 -0.35
CA GLY A 8 -17.35 4.05 0.23
C GLY A 8 -16.97 3.80 1.69
N LEU A 9 -17.43 4.69 2.59
CA LEU A 9 -17.28 4.53 4.04
C LEU A 9 -18.48 3.84 4.71
N SER A 10 -19.51 3.47 3.93
CA SER A 10 -20.66 2.74 4.46
C SER A 10 -20.28 1.27 4.65
N VAL A 11 -20.24 0.80 5.89
CA VAL A 11 -19.89 -0.58 6.20
C VAL A 11 -21.12 -1.38 6.64
N THR A 12 -21.19 -2.63 6.19
CA THR A 12 -22.18 -3.61 6.65
C THR A 12 -21.49 -4.62 7.54
N GLY A 13 -21.90 -4.73 8.80
CA GLY A 13 -21.29 -5.66 9.76
C GLY A 13 -20.08 -5.09 10.50
N ASP A 14 -19.33 -5.97 11.16
CA ASP A 14 -18.17 -5.61 11.98
C ASP A 14 -16.84 -5.72 11.21
N ALA A 15 -15.73 -5.32 11.84
CA ALA A 15 -14.39 -5.37 11.26
C ALA A 15 -13.98 -6.78 10.79
N GLN A 16 -14.44 -7.83 11.48
CA GLN A 16 -14.18 -9.21 11.09
C GLN A 16 -14.91 -9.57 9.78
N HIS A 17 -16.17 -9.14 9.65
CA HIS A 17 -16.94 -9.33 8.43
C HIS A 17 -16.36 -8.54 7.24
N GLN A 18 -15.85 -7.34 7.49
CA GLN A 18 -15.15 -6.54 6.48
C GLN A 18 -13.90 -7.26 5.97
N TYR A 19 -13.05 -7.76 6.88
CA TYR A 19 -11.88 -8.56 6.51
C TYR A 19 -12.23 -9.82 5.73
N GLN A 20 -13.23 -10.59 6.18
CA GLN A 20 -13.66 -11.81 5.49
C GLN A 20 -14.16 -11.52 4.07
N THR A 21 -14.88 -10.42 3.89
CA THR A 21 -15.35 -9.97 2.57
C THR A 21 -14.18 -9.59 1.68
N LEU A 22 -13.24 -8.78 2.19
CA LEU A 22 -12.02 -8.39 1.48
C LEU A 22 -11.20 -9.62 1.04
N HIS A 23 -10.94 -10.55 1.96
CA HIS A 23 -10.21 -11.78 1.67
C HIS A 23 -10.93 -12.63 0.62
N LYS A 24 -12.24 -12.82 0.74
CA LYS A 24 -13.04 -13.62 -0.21
C LYS A 24 -13.03 -13.02 -1.62
N MET A 25 -13.05 -11.69 -1.75
CA MET A 25 -13.13 -11.02 -3.04
C MET A 25 -11.79 -10.93 -3.77
N TYR A 26 -10.70 -10.69 -3.02
CA TYR A 26 -9.43 -10.30 -3.61
C TYR A 26 -8.32 -11.35 -3.48
N ASN A 27 -8.54 -12.45 -2.75
CA ASN A 27 -7.60 -13.58 -2.74
C ASN A 27 -7.42 -14.13 -4.16
N ASN A 28 -6.17 -14.23 -4.62
CA ASN A 28 -5.80 -14.57 -6.00
C ASN A 28 -6.38 -13.62 -7.07
N CYS A 29 -6.52 -12.33 -6.75
CA CYS A 29 -6.93 -11.33 -7.74
C CYS A 29 -5.74 -10.54 -8.30
N GLU A 30 -5.63 -10.48 -9.63
CA GLU A 30 -4.64 -9.64 -10.32
C GLU A 30 -5.20 -8.29 -10.80
N ILE A 31 -6.46 -8.23 -11.19
CA ILE A 31 -7.12 -7.04 -11.74
C ILE A 31 -8.46 -6.87 -11.05
N VAL A 32 -8.66 -5.72 -10.41
CA VAL A 32 -9.93 -5.33 -9.78
C VAL A 32 -10.77 -4.55 -10.79
N MET A 33 -11.91 -5.13 -11.18
CA MET A 33 -12.90 -4.51 -12.05
C MET A 33 -13.86 -3.67 -11.21
N GLY A 34 -13.59 -2.38 -11.09
CA GLY A 34 -14.30 -1.44 -10.22
C GLY A 34 -13.35 -0.89 -9.16
N ASN A 35 -13.88 -0.60 -7.98
CA ASN A 35 -13.13 0.07 -6.93
C ASN A 35 -12.53 -0.95 -5.95
N LEU A 36 -11.34 -0.65 -5.43
CA LEU A 36 -10.72 -1.38 -4.34
C LEU A 36 -10.91 -0.56 -3.05
N GLU A 37 -11.78 -1.02 -2.16
CA GLU A 37 -12.09 -0.34 -0.91
C GLU A 37 -11.57 -1.19 0.27
N ILE A 38 -10.55 -0.67 0.96
CA ILE A 38 -9.95 -1.28 2.16
C ILE A 38 -10.29 -0.35 3.32
N VAL A 39 -11.33 -0.71 4.07
CA VAL A 39 -11.88 0.11 5.15
C VAL A 39 -12.10 -0.71 6.42
N LEU A 40 -11.89 -0.09 7.58
CA LEU A 40 -12.11 -0.71 8.91
C LEU A 40 -11.39 -2.05 9.14
N ILE A 41 -10.20 -2.22 8.57
CA ILE A 41 -9.36 -3.40 8.81
C ILE A 41 -8.56 -3.22 10.11
N ASP A 42 -8.72 -4.18 11.01
CA ASP A 42 -8.03 -4.23 12.30
C ASP A 42 -6.56 -4.70 12.19
N HIS A 43 -5.75 -4.36 13.18
CA HIS A 43 -4.31 -4.61 13.23
C HIS A 43 -3.95 -6.10 13.36
N THR A 44 -4.90 -6.92 13.76
CA THR A 44 -4.75 -8.38 13.91
C THR A 44 -4.93 -9.15 12.61
N GLN A 45 -5.43 -8.49 11.56
CA GLN A 45 -5.80 -9.15 10.30
C GLN A 45 -4.62 -9.33 9.36
N ASP A 46 -4.58 -10.46 8.66
CA ASP A 46 -3.51 -10.79 7.73
C ASP A 46 -3.86 -10.37 6.30
N LEU A 47 -3.26 -9.28 5.83
CA LEU A 47 -3.44 -8.79 4.46
C LEU A 47 -2.48 -9.44 3.46
N SER A 48 -1.68 -10.44 3.85
CA SER A 48 -0.68 -11.08 2.98
C SER A 48 -1.28 -11.75 1.75
N PHE A 49 -2.58 -12.06 1.73
CA PHE A 49 -3.28 -12.57 0.55
C PHE A 49 -3.35 -11.57 -0.62
N LEU A 50 -3.16 -10.26 -0.34
CA LEU A 50 -2.98 -9.24 -1.37
C LEU A 50 -1.55 -9.23 -1.93
N GLN A 51 -0.62 -9.94 -1.25
CA GLN A 51 0.77 -10.14 -1.66
C GLN A 51 0.97 -11.52 -2.31
N VAL A 52 2.03 -11.60 -3.10
CA VAL A 52 2.55 -12.80 -3.71
C VAL A 52 3.04 -13.74 -2.60
N ARG A 53 2.41 -14.92 -2.46
CA ARG A 53 3.16 -16.17 -2.21
C ARG A 53 3.42 -16.84 -3.55
N GLY A 54 4.44 -16.33 -4.22
CA GLY A 54 5.09 -17.03 -5.30
C GLY A 54 5.92 -18.07 -4.60
N GLY A 55 5.74 -19.34 -4.95
CA GLY A 55 6.50 -20.44 -4.39
C GLY A 55 8.00 -20.15 -4.48
N ALA A 56 8.58 -19.60 -3.41
CA ALA A 56 9.94 -19.88 -3.06
C ALA A 56 9.94 -21.37 -2.70
N GLY A 57 10.61 -22.18 -3.52
CA GLY A 57 10.52 -23.62 -3.50
C GLY A 57 10.95 -24.23 -2.15
N THR A 58 9.97 -24.60 -1.34
CA THR A 58 10.14 -25.61 -0.29
C THR A 58 9.05 -26.68 -0.28
N ASP A 59 8.02 -26.59 -1.13
CA ASP A 59 7.11 -27.72 -1.30
C ASP A 59 7.87 -28.82 -2.06
N PRO A 60 8.03 -30.03 -1.47
CA PRO A 60 8.65 -31.14 -2.17
C PRO A 60 7.84 -31.39 -3.43
N LEU A 61 8.52 -31.31 -4.59
CA LEU A 61 7.94 -31.70 -5.86
C LEU A 61 7.36 -33.12 -5.68
N PRO A 62 6.07 -33.38 -5.95
CA PRO A 62 5.57 -34.74 -5.94
C PRO A 62 6.42 -35.58 -6.90
N PRO A 63 6.76 -36.83 -6.55
CA PRO A 63 7.63 -37.65 -7.38
C PRO A 63 7.06 -37.72 -8.80
N ALA A 64 7.93 -37.50 -9.79
CA ALA A 64 7.56 -37.47 -11.20
C ALA A 64 6.85 -38.78 -11.60
N GLY A 65 5.52 -38.75 -11.67
CA GLY A 65 4.75 -39.79 -12.32
C GLY A 65 5.08 -39.78 -13.81
N ARG A 66 5.52 -40.92 -14.34
CA ARG A 66 5.74 -41.11 -15.79
C ARG A 66 4.42 -40.85 -16.53
N GLY A 67 4.29 -39.69 -17.18
CA GLY A 67 3.25 -39.43 -18.18
C GLY A 67 2.31 -38.24 -17.97
N GLY A 68 2.55 -37.32 -17.02
CA GLY A 68 1.73 -36.12 -16.86
C GLY A 68 2.24 -34.91 -17.65
N SER A 69 1.35 -34.21 -18.37
CA SER A 69 1.61 -32.84 -18.87
C SER A 69 2.06 -31.91 -17.74
N PRO A 70 2.87 -30.87 -18.00
CA PRO A 70 3.24 -29.90 -16.96
C PRO A 70 1.99 -29.34 -16.28
N VAL A 71 1.89 -29.52 -14.96
CA VAL A 71 0.87 -28.84 -14.15
C VAL A 71 1.19 -27.35 -14.19
N PRO A 72 0.27 -26.47 -14.63
CA PRO A 72 0.50 -25.04 -14.56
C PRO A 72 0.73 -24.65 -13.10
N VAL A 73 1.92 -24.17 -12.78
CA VAL A 73 2.19 -23.52 -11.50
C VAL A 73 1.35 -22.24 -11.49
N PRO A 74 0.43 -22.03 -10.52
CA PRO A 74 -0.33 -20.80 -10.46
C PRO A 74 0.64 -19.63 -10.41
N SER A 75 0.47 -18.69 -11.34
CA SER A 75 1.23 -17.45 -11.31
C SER A 75 0.94 -16.77 -9.97
N PRO A 76 1.94 -16.19 -9.31
CA PRO A 76 1.70 -15.39 -8.12
C PRO A 76 0.82 -14.19 -8.48
N GLN A 77 -0.46 -14.28 -8.16
CA GLN A 77 -1.45 -13.24 -8.46
C GLN A 77 -1.46 -12.22 -7.33
N THR A 78 -1.09 -10.99 -7.66
CA THR A 78 -1.30 -9.82 -6.81
C THR A 78 -1.96 -8.75 -7.61
N ILE A 79 -2.68 -7.88 -6.93
CA ILE A 79 -3.37 -6.76 -7.58
C ILE A 79 -2.31 -5.88 -8.25
N ARG A 80 -2.39 -5.83 -9.58
CA ARG A 80 -1.55 -5.03 -10.47
C ARG A 80 -2.30 -3.86 -11.06
N GLU A 81 -3.61 -3.97 -11.13
CA GLU A 81 -4.46 -2.98 -11.76
C GLU A 81 -5.79 -2.85 -11.01
N VAL A 82 -6.22 -1.61 -10.81
CA VAL A 82 -7.56 -1.26 -10.35
C VAL A 82 -8.21 -0.36 -11.41
N THR A 83 -9.38 -0.73 -11.91
CA THR A 83 -10.01 0.03 -12.99
C THR A 83 -10.80 1.25 -12.50
N GLY A 84 -11.32 1.22 -11.27
CA GLY A 84 -12.00 2.35 -10.63
C GLY A 84 -11.05 3.21 -9.79
N TYR A 85 -11.47 3.53 -8.57
CA TYR A 85 -10.63 4.18 -7.54
C TYR A 85 -10.14 3.20 -6.47
N ILE A 86 -9.18 3.64 -5.67
CA ILE A 86 -8.71 2.96 -4.46
C ILE A 86 -9.04 3.84 -3.24
N LEU A 87 -9.74 3.26 -2.27
CA LEU A 87 -10.06 3.88 -0.98
C LEU A 87 -9.40 3.10 0.16
N ILE A 88 -8.57 3.77 0.96
CA ILE A 88 -7.89 3.20 2.13
C ILE A 88 -8.20 4.10 3.32
N ALA A 89 -9.19 3.72 4.13
CA ALA A 89 -9.65 4.60 5.20
C ALA A 89 -9.97 3.89 6.51
N MET A 90 -9.69 4.56 7.63
CA MET A 90 -10.07 4.10 8.97
C MET A 90 -9.51 2.71 9.33
N ASN A 91 -8.35 2.37 8.80
CA ASN A 91 -7.67 1.12 9.09
C ASN A 91 -6.62 1.29 10.20
N VAL A 92 -6.23 0.19 10.84
CA VAL A 92 -5.21 0.21 11.90
C VAL A 92 -4.12 -0.87 11.69
N PHE A 93 -4.03 -1.46 10.49
CA PHE A 93 -2.92 -2.34 10.09
C PHE A 93 -1.64 -1.54 9.76
N THR A 94 -0.48 -2.20 9.83
CA THR A 94 0.83 -1.52 9.73
C THR A 94 1.29 -1.23 8.30
N SER A 95 1.07 -2.15 7.38
CA SER A 95 1.60 -2.09 6.01
C SER A 95 0.56 -2.55 5.00
N LEU A 96 0.46 -1.87 3.87
CA LEU A 96 -0.42 -2.24 2.77
C LEU A 96 0.34 -3.05 1.71
N PRO A 97 0.07 -4.35 1.53
CA PRO A 97 0.85 -5.19 0.62
C PRO A 97 0.38 -5.08 -0.85
N LEU A 98 0.36 -3.86 -1.40
CA LEU A 98 0.01 -3.58 -2.80
C LEU A 98 1.24 -3.20 -3.66
N GLN A 99 2.42 -3.71 -3.32
CA GLN A 99 3.69 -3.37 -3.98
C GLN A 99 3.71 -3.65 -5.49
N ASN A 100 2.83 -4.53 -6.00
CA ASN A 100 2.75 -4.86 -7.42
C ASN A 100 1.71 -4.02 -8.19
N LEU A 101 0.95 -3.16 -7.51
CA LEU A 101 0.01 -2.26 -8.16
C LEU A 101 0.77 -1.33 -9.10
N ARG A 102 0.36 -1.28 -10.38
CA ARG A 102 1.02 -0.50 -11.43
C ARG A 102 0.18 0.64 -11.95
N VAL A 103 -1.13 0.41 -12.06
CA VAL A 103 -2.05 1.32 -12.72
C VAL A 103 -3.35 1.44 -11.95
N ILE A 104 -3.81 2.68 -11.76
CA ILE A 104 -5.19 3.01 -11.40
C ILE A 104 -5.83 3.69 -12.61
N ARG A 105 -6.86 3.08 -13.21
CA ARG A 105 -7.43 3.64 -14.44
C ARG A 105 -8.35 4.84 -14.21
N GLY A 106 -8.98 4.94 -13.04
CA GLY A 106 -9.89 6.05 -12.73
C GLY A 106 -11.14 6.07 -13.62
N THR A 107 -11.76 4.91 -13.87
CA THR A 107 -13.09 4.86 -14.53
C THR A 107 -14.22 5.33 -13.61
N GLN A 108 -13.94 5.38 -12.31
CA GLN A 108 -14.79 5.88 -11.22
C GLN A 108 -13.90 6.65 -10.25
N PHE A 109 -14.50 7.56 -9.47
CA PHE A 109 -13.79 8.40 -8.51
C PHE A 109 -14.49 8.41 -7.16
N TYR A 110 -13.70 8.47 -6.09
CA TYR A 110 -14.20 8.77 -4.75
C TYR A 110 -14.30 10.30 -4.57
N GLU A 111 -15.35 10.78 -3.90
CA GLU A 111 -15.68 12.22 -3.78
C GLU A 111 -15.63 12.93 -5.14
N GLU A 112 -16.13 12.24 -6.18
CA GLU A 112 -16.24 12.70 -7.58
C GLU A 112 -14.92 13.03 -8.29
N LYS A 113 -13.77 12.99 -7.59
CA LYS A 113 -12.51 13.52 -8.09
C LYS A 113 -11.30 12.61 -7.88
N TYR A 114 -11.26 11.78 -6.84
CA TYR A 114 -10.04 11.08 -6.45
C TYR A 114 -10.01 9.63 -6.93
N ALA A 115 -8.92 9.24 -7.57
CA ALA A 115 -8.63 7.87 -7.94
C ALA A 115 -7.85 7.12 -6.86
N LEU A 116 -7.14 7.84 -5.98
CA LEU A 116 -6.53 7.32 -4.76
C LEU A 116 -6.93 8.20 -3.59
N PHE A 117 -7.55 7.61 -2.57
CA PHE A 117 -8.00 8.31 -1.38
C PHE A 117 -7.57 7.57 -0.11
N VAL A 118 -6.76 8.23 0.74
CA VAL A 118 -6.15 7.65 1.94
C VAL A 118 -6.38 8.56 3.16
N LEU A 119 -7.14 8.08 4.15
CA LEU A 119 -7.60 8.94 5.25
C LEU A 119 -7.71 8.18 6.59
N LEU A 120 -7.20 8.77 7.68
CA LEU A 120 -7.41 8.30 9.06
C LEU A 120 -7.00 6.84 9.32
N ASN A 121 -5.88 6.38 8.76
CA ASN A 121 -5.41 5.01 8.94
C ASN A 121 -4.55 4.83 10.21
N TYR A 122 -5.12 5.15 11.38
CA TYR A 122 -4.47 5.00 12.68
C TYR A 122 -5.47 4.91 13.82
N ASN A 123 -5.04 4.35 14.96
CA ASN A 123 -5.79 4.40 16.20
C ASN A 123 -5.19 5.47 17.13
N PRO A 124 -5.95 6.50 17.56
CA PRO A 124 -5.42 7.56 18.41
C PRO A 124 -5.02 7.11 19.82
N ASN A 125 -5.47 5.92 20.25
CA ASN A 125 -5.21 5.39 21.58
C ASN A 125 -4.13 4.30 21.62
N THR A 126 -3.57 3.91 20.47
CA THR A 126 -2.53 2.86 20.38
C THR A 126 -1.46 3.24 19.34
N THR A 127 -0.47 2.37 19.13
CA THR A 127 0.57 2.56 18.10
C THR A 127 0.23 1.89 16.76
N HIS A 128 -0.99 1.35 16.63
CA HIS A 128 -1.46 0.65 15.45
C HIS A 128 -1.93 1.65 14.39
N ALA A 129 -1.22 1.66 13.26
CA ALA A 129 -1.45 2.60 12.18
C ALA A 129 -0.72 2.15 10.93
N LEU A 130 -1.24 2.61 9.78
CA LEU A 130 -0.57 2.46 8.50
C LEU A 130 0.68 3.34 8.47
N ARG A 131 1.83 2.70 8.26
CA ARG A 131 3.14 3.38 8.32
C ARG A 131 3.70 3.75 6.96
N GLN A 132 3.40 2.95 5.93
CA GLN A 132 3.90 3.14 4.57
C GLN A 132 2.85 2.65 3.58
N LEU A 133 2.70 3.36 2.44
CA LEU A 133 1.88 2.89 1.32
C LEU A 133 2.60 1.84 0.49
N GLY A 134 3.91 2.00 0.27
CA GLY A 134 4.74 1.01 -0.43
C GLY A 134 4.29 0.68 -1.86
N LEU A 135 3.78 1.68 -2.60
CA LEU A 135 3.30 1.50 -3.98
C LEU A 135 4.44 1.63 -5.00
N ASN A 136 5.56 0.95 -4.77
CA ASN A 136 6.82 1.14 -5.48
C ASN A 136 6.74 0.87 -7.00
N GLN A 137 5.70 0.18 -7.47
CA GLN A 137 5.48 -0.14 -8.89
C GLN A 137 4.37 0.70 -9.53
N LEU A 138 3.71 1.57 -8.76
CA LEU A 138 2.64 2.44 -9.27
C LEU A 138 3.29 3.50 -10.16
N THR A 139 2.96 3.44 -11.44
CA THR A 139 3.56 4.30 -12.47
C THR A 139 2.52 5.24 -13.09
N GLU A 140 1.24 4.87 -13.06
CA GLU A 140 0.20 5.65 -13.72
C GLU A 140 -1.13 5.68 -12.94
N ILE A 141 -1.65 6.89 -12.75
CA ILE A 141 -3.06 7.16 -12.46
C ILE A 141 -3.63 7.85 -13.70
N LEU A 142 -4.41 7.11 -14.50
CA LEU A 142 -4.85 7.56 -15.83
C LEU A 142 -5.86 8.70 -15.78
N ALA A 143 -6.70 8.73 -14.74
CA ALA A 143 -7.69 9.77 -14.49
C ALA A 143 -7.95 9.90 -13.00
N GLY A 144 -8.32 11.10 -12.55
CA GLY A 144 -8.59 11.41 -11.14
C GLY A 144 -7.36 11.87 -10.37
N GLY A 145 -7.61 12.47 -9.20
CA GLY A 145 -6.58 13.01 -8.31
C GLY A 145 -6.15 12.05 -7.21
N VAL A 146 -5.18 12.51 -6.41
CA VAL A 146 -4.71 11.85 -5.19
C VAL A 146 -5.10 12.68 -3.97
N TYR A 147 -5.65 12.03 -2.96
CA TYR A 147 -5.93 12.63 -1.65
C TYR A 147 -5.36 11.73 -0.56
N ILE A 148 -4.44 12.26 0.25
CA ILE A 148 -3.77 11.56 1.35
C ILE A 148 -3.64 12.54 2.50
N GLU A 149 -4.55 12.50 3.46
CA GLU A 149 -4.45 13.38 4.62
C GLU A 149 -4.79 12.68 5.94
N LYS A 150 -4.30 13.25 7.05
CA LYS A 150 -4.62 12.85 8.43
C LYS A 150 -4.26 11.40 8.74
N ASN A 151 -3.08 10.96 8.28
CA ASN A 151 -2.53 9.65 8.63
C ASN A 151 -1.30 9.86 9.53
N GLU A 152 -1.50 9.90 10.85
CA GLU A 152 -0.52 10.39 11.82
C GLU A 152 0.84 9.67 11.77
N GLN A 153 0.87 8.38 11.43
CA GLN A 153 2.07 7.55 11.39
C GLN A 153 2.48 7.13 9.97
N LEU A 154 1.80 7.63 8.92
CA LEU A 154 2.11 7.32 7.53
C LEU A 154 3.25 8.20 7.01
N CYS A 155 4.40 7.57 6.76
CA CYS A 155 5.63 8.22 6.33
C CYS A 155 5.78 8.20 4.80
N HIS A 156 6.69 9.04 4.29
CA HIS A 156 7.19 9.10 2.90
C HIS A 156 6.21 9.52 1.81
N VAL A 157 4.91 9.56 2.08
CA VAL A 157 3.89 10.00 1.09
C VAL A 157 4.09 11.43 0.59
N ASP A 158 4.80 12.26 1.34
CA ASP A 158 5.22 13.62 1.01
C ASP A 158 6.48 13.67 0.13
N THR A 159 7.26 12.59 0.07
CA THR A 159 8.48 12.50 -0.75
C THR A 159 8.22 12.00 -2.17
N VAL A 160 7.09 11.32 -2.39
CA VAL A 160 6.66 10.85 -3.71
C VAL A 160 6.28 12.04 -4.59
N GLU A 161 6.85 12.11 -5.80
CA GLU A 161 6.44 13.07 -6.83
C GLU A 161 5.16 12.57 -7.50
N TRP A 162 4.02 12.93 -6.91
CA TRP A 162 2.70 12.51 -7.39
C TRP A 162 2.35 13.04 -8.78
N ARG A 163 2.93 14.18 -9.19
CA ARG A 163 2.69 14.76 -10.52
C ARG A 163 3.28 13.91 -11.65
N ASP A 164 4.29 13.10 -11.35
CA ASP A 164 4.85 12.14 -12.33
C ASP A 164 3.95 10.91 -12.53
N ILE A 165 3.12 10.59 -11.53
CA ILE A 165 2.20 9.44 -11.54
C ILE A 165 0.82 9.84 -12.10
N MET A 166 0.34 11.04 -11.76
CA MET A 166 -0.97 11.55 -12.18
C MET A 166 -0.95 12.03 -13.64
N ARG A 167 -1.82 11.46 -14.48
CA ARG A 167 -1.91 11.85 -15.90
C ARG A 167 -2.74 13.11 -16.16
N ASP A 168 -3.63 13.52 -15.26
CA ASP A 168 -4.45 14.73 -15.43
C ASP A 168 -3.73 15.98 -14.87
N PRO A 169 -3.15 16.85 -15.72
CA PRO A 169 -2.36 17.99 -15.27
C PRO A 169 -3.21 19.12 -14.66
N ARG A 170 -4.54 19.01 -14.68
CA ARG A 170 -5.45 20.02 -14.11
C ARG A 170 -5.71 19.78 -12.63
N LEU A 171 -5.34 18.61 -12.11
CA LEU A 171 -5.57 18.22 -10.73
C LEU A 171 -4.25 18.30 -9.96
N GLU A 172 -4.31 18.91 -8.78
CA GLU A 172 -3.19 18.91 -7.84
C GLU A 172 -3.38 17.79 -6.80
N PRO A 173 -2.31 17.07 -6.44
CA PRO A 173 -2.36 16.11 -5.34
C PRO A 173 -2.61 16.86 -4.02
N VAL A 174 -3.47 16.29 -3.18
CA VAL A 174 -3.73 16.80 -1.82
C VAL A 174 -3.02 15.85 -0.86
N VAL A 175 -1.84 16.24 -0.37
CA VAL A 175 -1.03 15.45 0.55
C VAL A 175 -0.63 16.35 1.73
N GLY A 176 -1.13 16.03 2.92
CA GLY A 176 -0.96 16.90 4.10
C GLY A 176 -1.29 16.18 5.41
N ASP A 177 -0.86 16.73 6.54
CA ASP A 177 -1.15 16.19 7.88
C ASP A 177 -0.84 14.68 8.04
N ASN A 178 0.17 14.17 7.34
CA ASN A 178 0.65 12.79 7.46
C ASN A 178 1.97 12.74 8.23
N GLY A 179 2.28 11.58 8.82
CA GLY A 179 3.62 11.26 9.30
C GLY A 179 4.13 12.10 10.49
N ARG A 180 3.26 12.83 11.18
CA ARG A 180 3.62 13.61 12.39
C ARG A 180 4.30 12.77 13.48
N ALA A 181 3.96 11.48 13.55
CA ALA A 181 4.52 10.52 14.49
C ALA A 181 5.42 9.47 13.80
N CYS A 182 6.02 9.81 12.65
CA CYS A 182 7.08 9.02 12.06
C CYS A 182 8.28 8.93 13.00
N ALA A 183 8.78 7.70 13.22
CA ALA A 183 9.95 7.48 14.03
C ALA A 183 11.19 7.92 13.25
N TRP A 184 11.55 9.20 13.34
CA TRP A 184 12.91 9.67 13.04
C TRP A 184 13.34 10.60 14.17
N GLY A 185 14.36 10.17 14.92
CA GLY A 185 15.05 11.02 15.88
C GLY A 185 15.79 12.16 15.18
N GLY A 186 15.27 13.40 15.30
CA GLY A 186 15.92 14.67 14.97
C GLY A 186 15.22 15.41 13.83
N HIS A 187 14.50 16.52 14.03
CA HIS A 187 14.94 17.72 14.75
C HIS A 187 13.78 18.58 15.30
N ARG A 188 13.80 18.82 16.62
CA ARG A 188 13.82 20.19 17.17
C ARG A 188 14.90 20.26 18.24
N GLY A 189 16.12 20.61 17.82
CA GLY A 189 17.21 21.04 18.69
C GLY A 189 17.88 19.96 19.55
N LEU A 190 19.22 20.02 19.58
CA LEU A 190 20.17 19.37 20.50
C LEU A 190 20.74 18.00 20.09
N GLY A 191 22.03 18.03 19.73
CA GLY A 191 23.01 17.06 20.21
C GLY A 191 23.21 15.79 19.39
N GLY A 192 24.16 15.83 18.46
CA GLY A 192 24.75 14.62 17.90
C GLY A 192 25.55 13.83 18.95
N GLY A 193 25.44 12.51 18.89
CA GLY A 193 26.31 11.55 19.54
C GLY A 193 26.28 10.23 18.77
N PRO A 194 27.42 9.54 18.59
CA PRO A 194 27.48 8.33 17.77
C PRO A 194 26.87 7.15 18.53
N THR A 195 25.92 6.43 17.93
CA THR A 195 25.47 5.14 18.45
C THR A 195 26.49 4.04 18.09
N PRO A 196 26.75 3.06 18.99
CA PRO A 196 27.69 1.99 18.70
C PRO A 196 27.10 1.01 17.69
N ARG A 197 27.96 0.49 16.81
CA ARG A 197 27.68 -0.59 15.85
C ARG A 197 27.13 -1.83 16.58
N ALA A 198 25.84 -2.09 16.38
CA ALA A 198 25.26 -3.43 16.27
C ALA A 198 24.73 -3.55 14.82
N ASP A 199 24.46 -4.76 14.33
CA ASP A 199 23.87 -5.05 13.00
C ASP A 199 22.89 -3.94 12.56
N PRO A 200 22.86 -3.51 11.27
CA PRO A 200 22.15 -2.29 10.89
C PRO A 200 20.72 -2.40 11.42
N PRO A 201 20.34 -1.59 12.43
CA PRO A 201 18.98 -1.64 12.92
C PRO A 201 18.11 -1.31 11.71
N ALA A 202 17.06 -2.12 11.47
CA ALA A 202 16.08 -1.84 10.42
C ALA A 202 15.82 -0.33 10.43
N LEU A 203 16.02 0.33 9.28
CA LEU A 203 15.96 1.80 9.23
C LEU A 203 14.63 2.23 9.85
N PRO A 204 14.64 3.24 10.74
CA PRO A 204 13.40 3.75 11.31
C PRO A 204 12.40 4.06 10.20
N THR A 205 11.11 3.76 10.41
CA THR A 205 10.09 3.90 9.35
C THR A 205 9.93 5.33 8.86
N GLY A 206 10.46 6.33 9.59
CA GLY A 206 10.50 7.73 9.17
C GLY A 206 11.83 8.19 8.61
N ALA A 207 12.86 7.33 8.48
CA ALA A 207 14.19 7.70 7.99
C ALA A 207 14.11 8.31 6.57
N PRO A 208 15.09 9.15 6.16
CA PRO A 208 15.03 9.80 4.86
C PRO A 208 15.10 8.78 3.73
N CYS A 209 14.70 9.20 2.54
CA CYS A 209 14.96 8.44 1.32
C CYS A 209 16.44 8.07 1.21
N HIS A 210 16.71 6.88 0.66
CA HIS A 210 18.06 6.49 0.31
C HIS A 210 18.70 7.52 -0.65
N GLU A 211 20.01 7.72 -0.57
CA GLU A 211 20.74 8.71 -1.36
C GLU A 211 20.60 8.51 -2.89
N SER A 212 20.38 7.27 -3.31
CA SER A 212 20.15 6.92 -4.73
C SER A 212 18.79 7.37 -5.26
N CYS A 213 17.84 7.74 -4.38
CA CYS A 213 16.47 8.07 -4.79
C CYS A 213 16.29 9.53 -5.22
N GLY A 214 17.32 10.37 -5.10
CA GLY A 214 17.21 11.79 -5.47
C GLY A 214 16.16 12.57 -4.66
N GLY A 215 15.72 12.06 -3.51
CA GLY A 215 14.69 12.66 -2.67
C GLY A 215 13.28 12.10 -2.86
N HIS A 216 13.04 11.21 -3.83
CA HIS A 216 11.71 10.66 -4.12
C HIS A 216 11.62 9.17 -3.82
N CYS A 217 10.84 8.79 -2.81
CA CYS A 217 10.78 7.40 -2.36
C CYS A 217 9.44 7.02 -1.69
N TRP A 218 9.21 5.71 -1.57
CA TRP A 218 8.10 5.12 -0.82
C TRP A 218 8.52 4.65 0.60
N GLY A 219 9.82 4.79 0.91
CA GLY A 219 10.47 4.23 2.08
C GLY A 219 11.98 4.52 2.06
N PRO A 220 12.72 4.16 3.13
CA PRO A 220 14.10 4.57 3.30
C PRO A 220 15.11 3.68 2.55
N GLY A 221 14.69 2.55 1.97
CA GLY A 221 15.58 1.62 1.27
C GLY A 221 15.92 2.06 -0.16
N PRO A 222 17.05 1.61 -0.74
CA PRO A 222 17.36 1.84 -2.16
C PRO A 222 16.34 1.19 -3.11
N GLU A 223 15.63 0.15 -2.67
CA GLU A 223 14.52 -0.49 -3.38
C GLU A 223 13.21 0.31 -3.35
N ASP A 224 13.14 1.31 -2.48
CA ASP A 224 11.97 2.16 -2.27
C ASP A 224 11.99 3.43 -3.10
N CYS A 225 13.04 3.67 -3.89
CA CYS A 225 13.09 4.82 -4.78
C CYS A 225 11.91 4.81 -5.75
N GLN A 226 11.29 5.98 -5.95
CA GLN A 226 10.37 6.18 -7.05
C GLN A 226 11.14 5.99 -8.37
N LYS A 227 10.55 5.22 -9.30
CA LYS A 227 11.16 4.85 -10.57
C LYS A 227 10.55 5.61 -11.73
#